data_AF-A0A7V8A907-F1
#
_entry.id   AF-A0A7V8A907-F1
#
_cell.length_a   1.000
_cell.length_b   1.000
_cell.length_c   1.000
_cell.angle_alpha   90.00
_cell.angle_beta   90.00
_cell.angle_gamma   90.00
#
_symmetry.space_group_name_H-M   'P 1'
#
loop_
_entity.id
_entity.type
_entity.pdbx_description
1 polymer ?
#
loop_
_entity_poly.entity_id
_entity_poly.type
_entity_poly.pdbx_seq_one_letter_code
_entity_poly.pdbx_strand_id
1 'polypeptide(L)'
;MQTRNKSFKNNLIGGTIFAIFGALSLPLVAHADEGMWTFDAFPSAKVQSAYGFTPTRQWLNHVQNSAVRLSVGCSASFVSPNGLILTNWHCSSDCTANLTTAEHDYGRDGFFARRQEDEKVCPGLSAEVLTSITDVTAQILASTRGKTGGDISTAREAAISAAEERACQGLDAQKYRCDVVNLYRGGQYKVYKYRTYNDVRLVFEPEYAVGFFGGDPDNFNFPRYNLDASFLRAYENGAPVRNVEYLQWTNEVPQNGDLVFVAGNPGSTQRLRTTDQLAFQRDWVLPTRQLVRSEVRGRLTEYVNGGETQRREAGEVLFSLENSFKAQYGQMRALMDPEFFGIKQREEADLKRRVRGNPALLRQIGDPWATIRTATAKQRDLFLPYEFLEARAGSISGLYGYAKQLVRAAYEREKPAGERLPGYSQSGLAQLERRMLAETPTHNDQEIIGLETWLSKTREYLTVDDANVQNMLGRESPEALARRLVNGTTLADPAARAALLRGGRAA
;
A
#
# COMPACT_ATOMS: atom_id res chain seq x y z
N MET A 1 20.74 23.14 -61.89
CA MET A 1 21.42 22.24 -62.85
C MET A 1 22.84 22.03 -62.36
N GLN A 2 23.14 20.80 -61.92
CA GLN A 2 24.46 20.14 -61.81
C GLN A 2 25.69 20.91 -61.26
N THR A 3 26.11 20.56 -60.02
CA THR A 3 27.33 19.76 -59.66
C THR A 3 28.63 20.57 -59.61
N ARG A 4 29.25 20.81 -58.44
CA ARG A 4 30.03 19.95 -57.52
C ARG A 4 31.55 20.04 -57.76
N ASN A 5 32.26 20.09 -56.63
CA ASN A 5 33.67 19.78 -56.37
C ASN A 5 34.74 20.81 -56.77
N LYS A 6 35.39 21.36 -55.73
CA LYS A 6 36.86 21.32 -55.62
C LYS A 6 37.28 20.98 -54.18
N SER A 7 38.05 19.89 -54.08
CA SER A 7 39.00 19.61 -53.01
C SER A 7 40.17 20.59 -53.11
N PHE A 8 40.77 21.00 -51.99
CA PHE A 8 42.23 20.95 -51.83
C PHE A 8 42.64 21.08 -50.36
N LYS A 9 43.66 20.31 -50.00
CA LYS A 9 44.27 20.16 -48.67
C LYS A 9 45.34 21.23 -48.39
N ASN A 10 45.57 21.42 -47.08
CA ASN A 10 46.86 21.53 -46.37
C ASN A 10 47.36 22.88 -45.84
N ASN A 11 47.70 22.79 -44.54
CA ASN A 11 48.76 23.41 -43.73
C ASN A 11 48.54 24.86 -43.27
N LEU A 12 48.25 25.11 -41.99
CA LEU A 12 48.98 24.99 -40.71
C LEU A 12 49.61 26.33 -40.27
N ILE A 13 49.35 26.65 -39.00
CA ILE A 13 50.08 27.55 -38.07
C ILE A 13 49.54 28.99 -37.96
N GLY A 14 48.95 29.25 -36.80
CA GLY A 14 48.57 30.56 -36.28
C GLY A 14 47.86 30.37 -34.94
N GLY A 15 48.63 30.02 -33.90
CA GLY A 15 48.13 29.64 -32.59
C GLY A 15 47.41 30.78 -31.88
N THR A 16 46.26 30.47 -31.28
CA THR A 16 45.66 31.26 -30.22
C THR A 16 45.23 30.29 -29.14
N ILE A 17 45.89 30.35 -27.99
CA ILE A 17 45.57 29.56 -26.80
C ILE A 17 44.24 30.12 -26.25
N PHE A 18 43.13 29.44 -26.53
CA PHE A 18 41.89 29.64 -25.81
C PHE A 18 41.92 28.69 -24.61
N ALA A 19 42.17 29.25 -23.43
CA ALA A 19 42.01 28.53 -22.17
C ALA A 19 40.52 28.24 -21.97
N ILE A 20 40.10 27.01 -22.29
CA ILE A 20 38.80 26.48 -21.92
C ILE A 20 38.84 26.23 -20.40
N PHE A 21 38.34 27.19 -19.64
CA PHE A 21 37.92 26.95 -18.25
C PHE A 21 36.71 26.01 -18.31
N GLY A 22 36.98 24.70 -18.33
CA GLY A 22 35.98 23.68 -18.08
C GLY A 22 35.54 23.82 -16.62
N ALA A 23 34.41 24.49 -16.41
CA ALA A 23 33.69 24.41 -15.14
C ALA A 23 33.28 22.95 -14.94
N LEU A 24 34.07 22.20 -14.16
CA LEU A 24 33.63 20.94 -13.57
C LEU A 24 32.42 21.27 -12.69
N SER A 25 31.23 21.20 -13.25
CA SER A 25 29.99 21.04 -12.49
C SER A 25 30.04 19.64 -11.88
N LEU A 26 30.68 19.52 -10.71
CA LEU A 26 30.52 18.36 -9.84
C LEU A 26 29.01 18.18 -9.62
N PRO A 27 28.43 17.02 -9.97
CA PRO A 27 27.05 16.76 -9.60
C PRO A 27 27.01 16.78 -8.08
N LEU A 28 26.32 17.78 -7.52
CA LEU A 28 25.89 17.75 -6.13
C LEU A 28 25.01 16.52 -6.00
N VAL A 29 25.59 15.45 -5.44
CA VAL A 29 24.83 14.26 -5.05
C VAL A 29 23.85 14.75 -4.00
N ALA A 30 22.59 14.90 -4.39
CA ALA A 30 21.52 15.22 -3.46
C ALA A 30 21.39 14.03 -2.50
N HIS A 31 22.00 14.16 -1.33
CA HIS A 31 21.77 13.24 -0.22
C HIS A 31 20.43 13.62 0.41
N ALA A 32 19.37 12.93 0.00
CA ALA A 32 18.14 12.96 0.80
C ALA A 32 18.46 12.36 2.18
N ASP A 33 18.16 13.09 3.25
CA ASP A 33 18.15 12.48 4.57
C ASP A 33 17.17 11.30 4.58
N GLU A 34 17.66 10.09 4.83
CA GLU A 34 16.79 8.92 4.92
C GLU A 34 15.96 9.00 6.22
N GLY A 35 14.63 9.04 6.10
CA GLY A 35 13.74 8.93 7.25
C GLY A 35 12.26 9.09 6.92
N MET A 36 11.42 8.42 7.71
CA MET A 36 9.97 8.62 7.73
C MET A 36 9.60 8.99 9.16
N TRP A 37 9.53 10.29 9.44
CA TRP A 37 9.40 10.84 10.78
C TRP A 37 7.93 11.02 11.16
N THR A 38 7.56 10.68 12.40
CA THR A 38 6.20 10.95 12.89
C THR A 38 6.08 12.40 13.35
N PHE A 39 4.87 12.97 13.26
CA PHE A 39 4.62 14.38 13.66
C PHE A 39 4.90 14.67 15.14
N ASP A 40 4.81 13.66 16.01
CA ASP A 40 5.12 13.76 17.44
C ASP A 40 6.63 13.58 17.74
N ALA A 41 7.43 13.11 16.78
CA ALA A 41 8.86 12.88 16.93
C ALA A 41 9.67 13.43 15.73
N PHE A 42 9.22 14.55 15.16
CA PHE A 42 9.91 15.18 14.04
C PHE A 42 11.27 15.74 14.49
N PRO A 43 12.39 15.45 13.77
CA PRO A 43 13.73 15.78 14.24
C PRO A 43 14.12 17.24 13.93
N SER A 44 13.41 18.23 14.50
CA SER A 44 13.60 19.66 14.16
C SER A 44 15.05 20.14 14.32
N ALA A 45 15.78 19.71 15.35
CA ALA A 45 17.17 20.10 15.54
C ALA A 45 18.09 19.59 14.40
N LYS A 46 17.85 18.36 13.91
CA LYS A 46 18.57 17.81 12.77
C LYS A 46 18.25 18.59 11.49
N VAL A 47 16.97 18.86 11.25
CA VAL A 47 16.50 19.60 10.07
C VAL A 47 17.03 21.04 10.06
N GLN A 48 17.06 21.71 11.21
CA GLN A 48 17.66 23.03 11.33
C GLN A 48 19.16 23.01 11.02
N SER A 49 19.88 22.04 11.57
CA SER A 49 21.32 21.93 11.34
C SER A 49 21.67 21.61 9.89
N ALA A 50 20.84 20.81 9.21
CA ALA A 50 21.09 20.36 7.85
C ALA A 50 20.59 21.35 6.78
N TYR A 51 19.45 22.00 7.03
CA TYR A 51 18.75 22.78 6.00
C TYR A 51 18.39 24.21 6.43
N GLY A 52 18.73 24.62 7.66
CA GLY A 52 18.41 25.95 8.16
C GLY A 52 16.92 26.18 8.45
N PHE A 53 16.09 25.14 8.40
CA PHE A 53 14.64 25.23 8.65
C PHE A 53 14.26 24.59 9.99
N THR A 54 13.56 25.37 10.83
CA THR A 54 12.96 24.86 12.07
C THR A 54 11.44 24.90 11.94
N PRO A 55 10.75 23.76 11.72
CA PRO A 55 9.30 23.75 11.71
C PRO A 55 8.78 24.04 13.12
N THR A 56 7.86 25.00 13.22
CA THR A 56 7.15 25.27 14.46
C THR A 56 6.12 24.17 14.74
N ARG A 57 5.67 24.06 16.00
CA ARG A 57 4.57 23.14 16.34
C ARG A 57 3.29 23.47 15.57
N GLN A 58 3.00 24.75 15.37
CA GLN A 58 1.84 25.20 14.58
C GLN A 58 1.96 24.73 13.13
N TRP A 59 3.15 24.84 12.52
CA TRP A 59 3.37 24.37 11.16
C TRP A 59 3.18 22.85 11.05
N LEU A 60 3.75 22.06 11.96
CA LEU A 60 3.56 20.60 11.99
C LEU A 60 2.09 20.22 12.16
N ASN A 61 1.35 20.91 13.05
CA ASN A 61 -0.07 20.68 13.25
C ASN A 61 -0.88 21.01 11.99
N HIS A 62 -0.58 22.13 11.32
CA HIS A 62 -1.26 22.52 10.07
C HIS A 62 -1.05 21.47 8.97
N VAL A 63 0.20 21.01 8.77
CA VAL A 63 0.52 19.96 7.80
C VAL A 63 -0.16 18.64 8.17
N GLN A 64 -0.11 18.23 9.44
CA GLN A 64 -0.77 17.01 9.92
C GLN A 64 -2.29 17.03 9.68
N ASN A 65 -2.95 18.16 10.00
CA ASN A 65 -4.40 18.29 9.87
C ASN A 65 -4.87 18.53 8.43
N SER A 66 -3.97 18.91 7.52
CA SER A 66 -4.25 19.02 6.09
C SER A 66 -3.98 17.72 5.34
N ALA A 67 -3.17 16.82 5.90
CA ALA A 67 -2.83 15.53 5.29
C ALA A 67 -3.99 14.54 5.46
N VAL A 68 -4.36 13.89 4.35
CA VAL A 68 -5.48 12.96 4.27
C VAL A 68 -4.95 11.57 3.93
N ARG A 69 -5.48 10.56 4.61
CA ARG A 69 -5.33 9.15 4.26
C ARG A 69 -6.60 8.68 3.57
N LEU A 70 -6.48 8.09 2.39
CA LEU A 70 -7.58 7.44 1.72
C LEU A 70 -7.65 5.96 2.12
N SER A 71 -8.85 5.40 2.27
CA SER A 71 -9.03 3.98 2.66
C SER A 71 -8.41 2.98 1.70
N VAL A 72 -8.16 3.39 0.45
CA VAL A 72 -7.45 2.61 -0.58
C VAL A 72 -5.93 2.54 -0.38
N GLY A 73 -5.40 3.13 0.69
CA GLY A 73 -3.96 3.06 1.00
C GLY A 73 -3.13 4.19 0.40
N CYS A 74 -3.78 5.21 -0.16
CA CYS A 74 -3.14 6.40 -0.70
C CYS A 74 -3.06 7.56 0.29
N SER A 75 -2.13 8.46 0.00
CA SER A 75 -2.05 9.78 0.65
C SER A 75 -2.71 10.84 -0.22
N ALA A 76 -3.25 11.85 0.42
CA ALA A 76 -3.91 12.98 -0.20
C ALA A 76 -3.76 14.21 0.71
N SER A 77 -4.30 15.35 0.29
CA SER A 77 -4.36 16.55 1.14
C SER A 77 -5.62 17.35 0.89
N PHE A 78 -6.17 17.98 1.93
CA PHE A 78 -7.13 19.06 1.73
C PHE A 78 -6.43 20.26 1.10
N VAL A 79 -7.05 20.84 0.07
CA VAL A 79 -6.51 21.97 -0.72
C VAL A 79 -7.51 23.12 -0.87
N SER A 80 -8.61 23.09 -0.11
CA SER A 80 -9.57 24.19 -0.03
C SER A 80 -10.31 24.17 1.32
N PRO A 81 -10.90 25.29 1.76
CA PRO A 81 -11.72 25.32 2.97
C PRO A 81 -13.03 24.53 2.87
N ASN A 82 -13.42 24.09 1.66
CA ASN A 82 -14.67 23.37 1.38
C ASN A 82 -14.43 21.88 1.08
N GLY A 83 -13.42 21.29 1.72
CA GLY A 83 -13.21 19.84 1.72
C GLY A 83 -12.70 19.26 0.40
N LEU A 84 -12.24 20.08 -0.55
CA LEU A 84 -11.56 19.61 -1.77
C LEU A 84 -10.26 18.91 -1.38
N ILE A 85 -10.04 17.73 -1.93
CA ILE A 85 -8.91 16.83 -1.68
C ILE A 85 -8.13 16.65 -2.98
N LEU A 86 -6.81 16.81 -2.94
CA LEU A 86 -5.89 16.48 -4.03
C LEU A 86 -5.18 15.15 -3.72
N THR A 87 -5.16 14.24 -4.69
CA THR A 87 -4.42 12.98 -4.65
C THR A 87 -3.90 12.62 -6.05
N ASN A 88 -3.28 11.46 -6.20
CA ASN A 88 -2.84 10.95 -7.50
C ASN A 88 -4.02 10.36 -8.30
N TRP A 89 -3.92 10.34 -9.62
CA TRP A 89 -4.90 9.70 -10.50
C TRP A 89 -5.05 8.22 -10.14
N HIS A 90 -3.94 7.50 -9.98
CA HIS A 90 -4.01 6.07 -9.63
C HIS A 90 -4.59 5.79 -8.22
N CYS A 91 -4.77 6.81 -7.39
CA CYS A 91 -5.41 6.69 -6.08
C CYS A 91 -6.94 6.81 -6.16
N SER A 92 -7.47 7.30 -7.27
CA SER A 92 -8.90 7.39 -7.58
C SER A 92 -9.32 6.51 -8.76
N SER A 93 -8.38 5.85 -9.45
CA SER A 93 -8.69 5.02 -10.62
C SER A 93 -9.72 3.93 -10.31
N ASP A 94 -9.61 3.27 -9.15
CA ASP A 94 -10.64 2.34 -8.64
C ASP A 94 -12.03 2.98 -8.55
N CYS A 95 -12.13 4.25 -8.14
CA CYS A 95 -13.41 4.97 -8.11
C CYS A 95 -13.96 5.15 -9.54
N THR A 96 -13.14 5.61 -10.49
CA THR A 96 -13.60 5.72 -11.90
C THR A 96 -13.96 4.40 -12.53
N ALA A 97 -13.20 3.33 -12.26
CA ALA A 97 -13.48 1.98 -12.74
C ALA A 97 -14.84 1.49 -12.23
N ASN A 98 -15.13 1.70 -10.93
CA ASN A 98 -16.40 1.32 -10.33
C ASN A 98 -17.59 2.16 -10.83
N LEU A 99 -17.36 3.42 -11.21
CA LEU A 99 -18.40 4.33 -11.73
C LEU A 99 -18.65 4.15 -13.24
N THR A 100 -17.72 3.53 -13.95
CA THR A 100 -17.76 3.37 -15.41
C THR A 100 -18.84 2.37 -15.83
N THR A 101 -19.59 2.71 -16.88
CA THR A 101 -20.61 1.84 -17.50
C THR A 101 -20.31 1.62 -18.99
N ALA A 102 -21.17 0.89 -19.69
CA ALA A 102 -21.04 0.76 -21.15
C ALA A 102 -21.27 2.12 -21.87
N GLU A 103 -22.08 3.00 -21.28
CA GLU A 103 -22.43 4.31 -21.81
C GLU A 103 -21.44 5.40 -21.42
N HIS A 104 -20.82 5.31 -20.23
CA HIS A 104 -19.90 6.30 -19.71
C HIS A 104 -18.60 5.64 -19.23
N ASP A 105 -17.53 5.80 -20.01
CA ASP A 105 -16.19 5.30 -19.67
C ASP A 105 -15.35 6.45 -19.11
N TYR A 106 -15.38 6.62 -17.78
CA TYR A 106 -14.64 7.69 -17.12
C TYR A 106 -13.12 7.45 -17.14
N GLY A 107 -12.67 6.21 -17.35
CA GLY A 107 -11.25 5.93 -17.57
C GLY A 107 -10.79 6.45 -18.92
N ARG A 108 -11.58 6.26 -19.98
CA ARG A 108 -11.27 6.77 -21.33
C ARG A 108 -11.46 8.29 -21.44
N ASP A 109 -12.59 8.80 -20.97
CA ASP A 109 -13.06 10.17 -21.23
C ASP A 109 -12.68 11.16 -20.12
N GLY A 110 -12.14 10.66 -19.00
CA GLY A 110 -11.92 11.45 -17.80
C GLY A 110 -13.24 11.84 -17.13
N PHE A 111 -13.14 12.63 -16.06
CA PHE A 111 -14.27 13.15 -15.31
C PHE A 111 -14.01 14.58 -14.86
N PHE A 112 -15.03 15.45 -14.99
CA PHE A 112 -15.00 16.80 -14.44
C PHE A 112 -16.39 17.25 -14.03
N ALA A 113 -16.61 17.37 -12.72
CA ALA A 113 -17.83 17.94 -12.16
C ALA A 113 -17.81 19.47 -12.26
N ARG A 114 -18.67 20.04 -13.12
CA ARG A 114 -18.81 21.50 -13.25
C ARG A 114 -19.44 22.15 -12.02
N ARG A 115 -20.26 21.39 -11.30
CA ARG A 115 -20.98 21.83 -10.10
C ARG A 115 -20.91 20.75 -9.03
N GLN A 116 -21.13 21.13 -7.77
CA GLN A 116 -21.04 20.20 -6.64
C GLN A 116 -22.07 19.08 -6.72
N GLU A 117 -23.26 19.35 -7.26
CA GLU A 117 -24.30 18.36 -7.51
C GLU A 117 -23.94 17.32 -8.58
N ASP A 118 -22.95 17.60 -9.42
CA ASP A 118 -22.50 16.69 -10.48
C ASP A 118 -21.41 15.72 -9.97
N GLU A 119 -20.83 15.97 -8.77
CA GLU A 119 -19.80 15.14 -8.15
C GLU A 119 -20.32 13.72 -7.82
N LYS A 120 -19.52 12.69 -8.11
CA LYS A 120 -19.94 11.28 -8.02
C LYS A 120 -19.40 10.60 -6.77
N VAL A 121 -20.26 9.95 -5.98
CA VAL A 121 -19.81 9.20 -4.80
C VAL A 121 -18.88 8.06 -5.20
N CYS A 122 -17.70 7.99 -4.60
CA CYS A 122 -16.77 6.87 -4.79
C CYS A 122 -17.17 5.69 -3.89
N PRO A 123 -17.62 4.55 -4.44
CA PRO A 123 -18.11 3.44 -3.63
C PRO A 123 -17.05 2.91 -2.65
N GLY A 124 -17.38 2.89 -1.35
CA GLY A 124 -16.49 2.35 -0.30
C GLY A 124 -15.26 3.20 0.05
N LEU A 125 -15.06 4.35 -0.61
CA LEU A 125 -13.94 5.25 -0.34
C LEU A 125 -14.22 6.13 0.87
N SER A 126 -13.25 6.24 1.78
CA SER A 126 -13.28 7.17 2.90
C SER A 126 -11.99 7.97 3.00
N ALA A 127 -12.09 9.20 3.48
CA ALA A 127 -10.97 10.09 3.74
C ALA A 127 -10.77 10.27 5.25
N GLU A 128 -9.52 10.21 5.71
CA GLU A 128 -9.19 10.23 7.13
C GLU A 128 -8.08 11.22 7.45
N VAL A 129 -8.26 12.02 8.50
CA VAL A 129 -7.26 12.98 8.98
C VAL A 129 -6.74 12.53 10.33
N LEU A 130 -5.41 12.45 10.48
CA LEU A 130 -4.78 12.16 11.76
C LEU A 130 -4.89 13.36 12.70
N THR A 131 -5.65 13.22 13.78
CA THR A 131 -5.94 14.30 14.74
C THR A 131 -5.08 14.23 15.99
N SER A 132 -4.66 13.04 16.42
CA SER A 132 -3.74 12.89 17.55
C SER A 132 -2.94 11.59 17.49
N ILE A 133 -1.75 11.64 18.09
CA ILE A 133 -0.87 10.50 18.34
C ILE A 133 -0.60 10.43 19.85
N THR A 134 -0.87 9.28 20.46
CA THR A 134 -0.66 9.06 21.91
C THR A 134 0.21 7.83 22.13
N ASP A 135 1.31 7.97 22.86
CA ASP A 135 2.17 6.83 23.22
C ASP A 135 1.51 5.96 24.30
N VAL A 136 1.32 4.68 24.00
CA VAL A 136 0.78 3.66 24.91
C VAL A 136 1.77 2.51 25.15
N THR A 137 3.04 2.69 24.77
CA THR A 137 4.08 1.67 24.82
C THR A 137 4.21 1.05 26.21
N ALA A 138 4.26 1.89 27.25
CA ALA A 138 4.40 1.41 28.62
C ALA A 138 3.21 0.53 29.05
N GLN A 139 1.98 0.90 28.67
CA GLN A 139 0.77 0.13 28.97
C GLN A 139 0.81 -1.25 28.28
N ILE A 140 1.15 -1.29 26.99
CA ILE A 140 1.20 -2.54 26.22
C ILE A 140 2.33 -3.45 26.72
N LEU A 141 3.54 -2.93 26.95
CA LEU A 141 4.65 -3.74 27.45
C LEU A 141 4.37 -4.30 28.85
N ALA A 142 3.66 -3.56 29.70
CA ALA A 142 3.25 -4.04 31.01
C ALA A 142 2.30 -5.25 30.93
N SER A 143 1.40 -5.31 29.94
CA SER A 143 0.45 -6.42 29.80
C SER A 143 1.12 -7.75 29.45
N THR A 144 2.29 -7.70 28.82
CA THR A 144 3.05 -8.88 28.41
C THR A 144 4.05 -9.37 29.46
N ARG A 145 4.26 -8.63 30.55
CA ARG A 145 5.29 -8.94 31.55
C ARG A 145 5.02 -10.28 32.22
N GLY A 146 6.02 -11.16 32.26
CA GLY A 146 5.93 -12.49 32.89
C GLY A 146 5.13 -13.52 32.08
N LYS A 147 4.64 -13.17 30.90
CA LYS A 147 3.95 -14.11 29.98
C LYS A 147 4.95 -14.77 29.03
N THR A 148 4.58 -15.92 28.50
CA THR A 148 5.41 -16.71 27.57
C THR A 148 4.57 -17.22 26.40
N GLY A 149 5.23 -17.63 25.31
CA GLY A 149 4.55 -18.25 24.17
C GLY A 149 3.38 -17.44 23.61
N GLY A 150 2.26 -18.13 23.33
CA GLY A 150 1.05 -17.54 22.78
C GLY A 150 0.40 -16.49 23.69
N ASP A 151 0.55 -16.60 25.00
CA ASP A 151 -0.07 -15.70 25.98
C ASP A 151 0.44 -14.26 25.87
N ILE A 152 1.69 -14.08 25.39
CA ILE A 152 2.23 -12.75 25.08
C ILE A 152 1.39 -12.10 23.98
N SER A 153 1.05 -12.85 22.93
CA SER A 153 0.26 -12.33 21.81
C SER A 153 -1.13 -11.97 22.28
N THR A 154 -1.83 -12.89 22.96
CA THR A 154 -3.19 -12.66 23.48
C THR A 154 -3.25 -11.43 24.40
N ALA A 155 -2.32 -11.32 25.36
CA ALA A 155 -2.32 -10.19 26.29
C ALA A 155 -1.98 -8.85 25.64
N ARG A 156 -1.15 -8.86 24.60
CA ARG A 156 -0.86 -7.67 23.81
C ARG A 156 -2.06 -7.23 22.99
N GLU A 157 -2.71 -8.15 22.26
CA GLU A 157 -3.90 -7.84 21.46
C GLU A 157 -5.04 -7.33 22.35
N ALA A 158 -5.27 -7.95 23.51
CA ALA A 158 -6.23 -7.45 24.49
C ALA A 158 -5.92 -6.04 24.99
N ALA A 159 -4.64 -5.74 25.29
CA ALA A 159 -4.23 -4.42 25.71
C ALA A 159 -4.32 -3.37 24.59
N ILE A 160 -4.08 -3.78 23.34
CA ILE A 160 -4.27 -2.96 22.14
C ILE A 160 -5.75 -2.60 21.97
N SER A 161 -6.66 -3.60 21.97
CA SER A 161 -8.10 -3.36 21.85
C SER A 161 -8.60 -2.40 22.93
N ALA A 162 -8.18 -2.61 24.18
CA ALA A 162 -8.56 -1.73 25.28
C ALA A 162 -8.02 -0.29 25.13
N ALA A 163 -6.84 -0.11 24.52
CA ALA A 163 -6.28 1.21 24.26
C ALA A 163 -7.03 1.93 23.13
N GLU A 164 -7.41 1.21 22.07
CA GLU A 164 -8.22 1.73 20.96
C GLU A 164 -9.61 2.16 21.43
N GLU A 165 -10.29 1.30 22.18
CA GLU A 165 -11.62 1.55 22.75
C GLU A 165 -11.61 2.78 23.65
N ARG A 166 -10.62 2.89 24.55
CA ARG A 166 -10.47 4.04 25.46
C ARG A 166 -10.25 5.34 24.69
N ALA A 167 -9.42 5.33 23.65
CA ALA A 167 -9.09 6.54 22.90
C ALA A 167 -10.27 7.10 22.09
N CYS A 168 -11.21 6.25 21.70
CA CYS A 168 -12.41 6.61 20.96
C CYS A 168 -13.69 6.60 21.83
N GLN A 169 -13.56 6.45 23.15
CA GLN A 169 -14.70 6.42 24.07
C GLN A 169 -15.52 7.72 23.96
N GLY A 170 -16.84 7.58 23.79
CA GLY A 170 -17.77 8.70 23.70
C GLY A 170 -17.75 9.45 22.37
N LEU A 171 -16.99 8.98 21.37
CA LEU A 171 -16.98 9.54 20.02
C LEU A 171 -17.92 8.75 19.10
N ASP A 172 -18.43 9.43 18.08
CA ASP A 172 -19.18 8.78 17.01
C ASP A 172 -18.25 7.87 16.19
N ALA A 173 -18.48 6.56 16.26
CA ALA A 173 -17.69 5.53 15.57
C ALA A 173 -17.77 5.60 14.03
N GLN A 174 -18.75 6.34 13.48
CA GLN A 174 -18.79 6.63 12.04
C GLN A 174 -17.86 7.79 11.65
N LYS A 175 -17.53 8.67 12.61
CA LYS A 175 -16.74 9.88 12.38
C LYS A 175 -15.33 9.80 12.91
N TYR A 176 -15.04 8.85 13.80
CA TYR A 176 -13.73 8.70 14.42
C TYR A 176 -13.27 7.25 14.40
N ARG A 177 -11.95 7.08 14.18
CA ARG A 177 -11.27 5.79 14.28
C ARG A 177 -10.05 5.92 15.17
N CYS A 178 -9.80 4.94 16.03
CA CYS A 178 -8.61 4.86 16.85
C CYS A 178 -7.94 3.52 16.61
N ASP A 179 -6.68 3.54 16.17
CA ASP A 179 -5.91 2.31 15.95
C ASP A 179 -4.56 2.41 16.66
N VAL A 180 -4.11 1.32 17.29
CA VAL A 180 -2.73 1.24 17.78
C VAL A 180 -1.81 0.92 16.61
N VAL A 181 -0.91 1.84 16.31
CA VAL A 181 0.18 1.65 15.36
C VAL A 181 1.39 1.08 16.10
N ASN A 182 1.85 -0.07 15.63
CA ASN A 182 3.08 -0.71 16.06
C ASN A 182 4.27 -0.14 15.28
N LEU A 183 5.19 0.53 15.97
CA LEU A 183 6.39 1.12 15.41
C LEU A 183 7.64 0.36 15.87
N TYR A 184 8.67 0.34 15.02
CA TYR A 184 9.96 -0.30 15.30
C TYR A 184 9.84 -1.78 15.73
N ARG A 185 8.93 -2.55 15.09
CA ARG A 185 8.67 -3.98 15.37
C ARG A 185 8.35 -4.28 16.85
N GLY A 186 7.56 -3.42 17.48
CA GLY A 186 7.14 -3.54 18.87
C GLY A 186 8.00 -2.74 19.83
N GLY A 187 8.92 -1.91 19.31
CA GLY A 187 9.68 -0.96 20.12
C GLY A 187 8.83 0.20 20.63
N GLN A 188 7.77 0.57 19.90
CA GLN A 188 6.77 1.55 20.34
C GLN A 188 5.36 1.14 19.91
N TYR A 189 4.37 1.48 20.73
CA TYR A 189 2.95 1.36 20.43
C TYR A 189 2.30 2.72 20.62
N LYS A 190 1.65 3.23 19.58
CA LYS A 190 1.03 4.56 19.63
C LYS A 190 -0.41 4.48 19.12
N VAL A 191 -1.36 5.04 19.87
CA VAL A 191 -2.73 5.19 19.40
C VAL A 191 -2.81 6.38 18.45
N TYR A 192 -3.27 6.13 17.23
CA TYR A 192 -3.54 7.13 16.22
C TYR A 192 -5.05 7.35 16.15
N LYS A 193 -5.49 8.58 16.39
CA LYS A 193 -6.91 8.97 16.31
C LYS A 193 -7.16 9.71 15.01
N TYR A 194 -8.06 9.20 14.21
CA TYR A 194 -8.47 9.75 12.93
C TYR A 194 -9.87 10.36 13.00
N ARG A 195 -10.06 11.46 12.28
CA ARG A 195 -11.37 11.96 11.86
C ARG A 195 -11.67 11.38 10.48
N THR A 196 -12.79 10.66 10.34
CA THR A 196 -13.15 9.90 9.13
C THR A 196 -14.36 10.49 8.42
N TYR A 197 -14.24 10.73 7.11
CA TYR A 197 -15.31 11.15 6.21
C TYR A 197 -15.65 9.98 5.28
N ASN A 198 -16.88 9.46 5.39
CA ASN A 198 -17.31 8.27 4.64
C ASN A 198 -18.03 8.62 3.31
N ASP A 199 -18.40 9.88 3.09
CA ASP A 199 -18.91 10.36 1.80
C ASP A 199 -17.76 11.12 1.12
N VAL A 200 -17.09 10.45 0.19
CA VAL A 200 -16.02 11.03 -0.64
C VAL A 200 -16.45 10.95 -2.08
N ARG A 201 -16.42 12.09 -2.78
CA ARG A 201 -16.92 12.21 -4.15
C ARG A 201 -15.81 12.60 -5.11
N LEU A 202 -15.86 12.03 -6.31
CA LEU A 202 -15.01 12.40 -7.43
C LEU A 202 -15.40 13.78 -7.96
N VAL A 203 -14.40 14.65 -8.14
CA VAL A 203 -14.55 16.02 -8.67
C VAL A 203 -13.87 16.15 -10.02
N PHE A 204 -12.64 15.67 -10.14
CA PHE A 204 -11.87 15.70 -11.37
C PHE A 204 -10.92 14.51 -11.45
N GLU A 205 -10.86 13.89 -12.62
CA GLU A 205 -9.86 12.88 -12.94
C GLU A 205 -9.55 12.95 -14.45
N PRO A 206 -8.29 13.12 -14.86
CA PRO A 206 -7.96 13.15 -16.28
C PRO A 206 -8.17 11.78 -16.94
N GLU A 207 -8.21 11.78 -18.26
CA GLU A 207 -8.24 10.56 -19.07
C GLU A 207 -7.06 9.65 -18.72
N TYR A 208 -7.23 8.33 -18.81
CA TYR A 208 -6.18 7.34 -18.58
C TYR A 208 -4.89 7.65 -19.36
N ALA A 209 -5.03 8.09 -20.61
CA ALA A 209 -3.91 8.45 -21.47
C ALA A 209 -3.07 9.63 -20.94
N VAL A 210 -3.65 10.48 -20.09
CA VAL A 210 -3.03 11.64 -19.46
C VAL A 210 -2.57 11.30 -18.04
N GLY A 211 -3.45 10.69 -17.24
CA GLY A 211 -3.19 10.29 -15.85
C GLY A 211 -2.10 9.24 -15.71
N PHE A 212 -2.05 8.29 -16.65
CA PHE A 212 -1.06 7.23 -16.71
C PHE A 212 -0.30 7.20 -18.04
N PHE A 213 -0.01 8.39 -18.59
CA PHE A 213 0.84 8.54 -19.79
C PHE A 213 2.15 7.74 -19.66
N GLY A 214 2.50 7.02 -20.73
CA GLY A 214 3.66 6.12 -20.77
C GLY A 214 3.39 4.71 -20.20
N GLY A 215 2.23 4.50 -19.56
CA GLY A 215 1.80 3.19 -19.09
C GLY A 215 2.74 2.54 -18.06
N ASP A 216 2.62 1.21 -17.94
CA ASP A 216 3.56 0.39 -17.16
C ASP A 216 5.02 0.51 -17.65
N PRO A 217 5.34 0.62 -18.96
CA PRO A 217 6.71 0.81 -19.41
C PRO A 217 7.44 1.95 -18.70
N ASP A 218 6.78 3.10 -18.54
CA ASP A 218 7.38 4.26 -17.88
C ASP A 218 7.26 4.20 -16.34
N ASN A 219 6.47 3.28 -15.75
CA ASN A 219 6.22 3.26 -14.30
C ASN A 219 7.54 3.08 -13.53
N PHE A 220 7.76 3.77 -12.40
CA PHE A 220 9.07 3.77 -11.71
C PHE A 220 10.30 4.17 -12.58
N ASN A 221 10.12 4.92 -13.66
CA ASN A 221 11.23 5.50 -14.42
C ASN A 221 11.24 7.02 -14.34
N PHE A 222 12.40 7.61 -14.63
CA PHE A 222 12.60 9.04 -14.83
C PHE A 222 13.43 9.24 -16.12
N PRO A 223 13.11 10.21 -17.00
CA PRO A 223 12.05 11.23 -16.87
C PRO A 223 10.63 10.65 -16.99
N ARG A 224 9.63 11.40 -16.47
CA ARG A 224 8.22 10.98 -16.39
C ARG A 224 7.32 12.16 -16.73
N TYR A 225 6.24 11.92 -17.47
CA TYR A 225 5.44 12.98 -18.11
C TYR A 225 3.92 12.85 -17.91
N ASN A 226 3.45 11.95 -17.05
CA ASN A 226 2.02 11.82 -16.76
C ASN A 226 1.51 12.88 -15.78
N LEU A 227 0.25 13.30 -15.94
CA LEU A 227 -0.45 14.14 -14.96
C LEU A 227 -1.13 13.22 -13.94
N ASP A 228 -0.35 12.65 -13.03
CA ASP A 228 -0.86 11.76 -11.99
C ASP A 228 -1.54 12.55 -10.86
N ALA A 229 -2.68 13.15 -11.16
CA ALA A 229 -3.43 14.00 -10.24
C ALA A 229 -4.95 13.81 -10.40
N SER A 230 -5.66 13.80 -9.29
CA SER A 230 -7.12 13.72 -9.19
C SER A 230 -7.63 14.56 -8.04
N PHE A 231 -8.85 15.08 -8.17
CA PHE A 231 -9.54 15.80 -7.11
C PHE A 231 -10.77 15.04 -6.64
N LEU A 232 -10.85 14.91 -5.32
CA LEU A 232 -12.00 14.38 -4.59
C LEU A 232 -12.58 15.48 -3.70
N ARG A 233 -13.75 15.26 -3.10
CA ARG A 233 -14.29 16.13 -2.05
C ARG A 233 -14.91 15.31 -0.93
N ALA A 234 -14.59 15.68 0.31
CA ALA A 234 -15.24 15.12 1.49
C ALA A 234 -16.58 15.81 1.76
N TYR A 235 -17.60 15.01 2.04
CA TYR A 235 -18.94 15.42 2.44
C TYR A 235 -19.30 14.90 3.83
N GLU A 236 -20.19 15.63 4.48
CA GLU A 236 -20.88 15.18 5.69
C GLU A 236 -22.33 15.67 5.67
N ASN A 237 -23.27 14.79 6.00
CA ASN A 237 -24.71 15.08 6.00
C ASN A 237 -25.20 15.68 4.66
N GLY A 238 -24.67 15.20 3.54
CA GLY A 238 -25.04 15.64 2.19
C GLY A 238 -24.45 16.99 1.77
N ALA A 239 -23.62 17.64 2.58
CA ALA A 239 -22.97 18.91 2.26
C ALA A 239 -21.43 18.79 2.25
N PRO A 240 -20.72 19.60 1.45
CA PRO A 240 -19.26 19.68 1.52
C PRO A 240 -18.78 19.99 2.94
N VAL A 241 -17.75 19.29 3.40
CA VAL A 241 -17.11 19.59 4.68
C VAL A 241 -16.48 20.97 4.61
N ARG A 242 -16.71 21.81 5.63
CA ARG A 242 -16.19 23.18 5.72
C ARG A 242 -15.20 23.35 6.85
N ASN A 243 -14.38 24.41 6.77
CA ASN A 243 -13.43 24.84 7.81
C ASN A 243 -12.39 23.76 8.17
N VAL A 244 -11.96 22.99 7.17
CA VAL A 244 -10.80 22.09 7.30
C VAL A 244 -9.51 22.89 7.22
N GLU A 245 -8.46 22.42 7.90
CA GLU A 245 -7.10 22.82 7.56
C GLU A 245 -6.78 22.34 6.13
N TYR A 246 -6.11 23.17 5.34
CA TYR A 246 -5.81 22.85 3.95
C TYR A 246 -4.45 23.43 3.52
N LEU A 247 -3.78 22.73 2.61
CA LEU A 247 -2.56 23.22 1.98
C LEU A 247 -2.88 24.27 0.92
N GLN A 248 -2.06 25.32 0.87
CA GLN A 248 -2.18 26.38 -0.11
C GLN A 248 -1.30 26.07 -1.33
N TRP A 249 -1.84 26.32 -2.52
CA TRP A 249 -1.10 26.24 -3.76
C TRP A 249 -0.12 27.41 -3.87
N THR A 250 1.10 27.13 -4.32
CA THR A 250 2.07 28.14 -4.75
C THR A 250 2.35 27.99 -6.24
N ASN A 251 2.49 29.11 -6.95
CA ASN A 251 2.93 29.14 -8.35
C ASN A 251 4.45 29.34 -8.48
N GLU A 252 5.19 29.33 -7.37
CA GLU A 252 6.64 29.34 -7.37
C GLU A 252 7.17 28.10 -8.08
N VAL A 253 8.05 28.31 -9.05
CA VAL A 253 8.66 27.22 -9.81
C VAL A 253 9.76 26.59 -8.96
N PRO A 254 9.68 25.29 -8.61
CA PRO A 254 10.70 24.63 -7.81
C PRO A 254 12.08 24.74 -8.47
N GLN A 255 13.08 25.08 -7.68
CA GLN A 255 14.48 25.17 -8.10
C GLN A 255 15.28 23.99 -7.56
N ASN A 256 16.39 23.68 -8.24
CA ASN A 256 17.34 22.69 -7.74
C ASN A 256 17.89 23.14 -6.37
N GLY A 257 17.75 22.27 -5.36
CA GLY A 257 18.19 22.54 -4.00
C GLY A 257 17.10 23.03 -3.06
N ASP A 258 15.87 23.26 -3.56
CA ASP A 258 14.74 23.61 -2.71
C ASP A 258 14.43 22.49 -1.69
N LEU A 259 14.14 22.90 -0.45
CA LEU A 259 13.75 22.00 0.61
C LEU A 259 12.28 21.60 0.46
N VAL A 260 12.03 20.31 0.21
CA VAL A 260 10.68 19.76 0.06
C VAL A 260 10.39 18.75 1.17
N PHE A 261 9.22 18.88 1.81
CA PHE A 261 8.69 17.90 2.74
C PHE A 261 7.48 17.19 2.12
N VAL A 262 7.38 15.89 2.33
CA VAL A 262 6.21 15.09 1.95
C VAL A 262 5.55 14.58 3.21
N ALA A 263 4.29 14.95 3.42
CA ALA A 263 3.43 14.38 4.44
C ALA A 263 2.55 13.30 3.83
N GLY A 264 2.49 12.13 4.47
CA GLY A 264 1.71 11.02 3.94
C GLY A 264 1.66 9.84 4.89
N ASN A 265 1.07 8.75 4.40
CA ASN A 265 0.78 7.54 5.14
C ASN A 265 1.53 6.36 4.50
N PRO A 266 2.86 6.26 4.67
CA PRO A 266 3.62 5.15 4.11
C PRO A 266 3.12 3.83 4.68
N GLY A 267 2.74 2.89 3.81
CA GLY A 267 2.08 1.64 4.25
C GLY A 267 2.96 0.76 5.13
N SER A 268 4.14 0.35 4.65
CA SER A 268 5.09 -0.40 5.47
C SER A 268 6.52 -0.24 4.97
N THR A 269 7.49 -0.34 5.90
CA THR A 269 8.90 -0.49 5.56
C THR A 269 9.51 -1.65 6.32
N GLN A 270 10.60 -2.18 5.77
CA GLN A 270 11.27 -3.36 6.30
C GLN A 270 12.74 -3.07 6.60
N ARG A 271 13.06 -1.79 6.89
CA ARG A 271 14.43 -1.30 7.16
C ARG A 271 15.15 -2.05 8.26
N LEU A 272 14.40 -2.61 9.22
CA LEU A 272 14.92 -3.36 10.37
C LEU A 272 14.96 -4.89 10.14
N ARG A 273 14.84 -5.37 8.90
CA ARG A 273 15.00 -6.82 8.61
C ARG A 273 16.46 -7.22 8.80
N THR A 274 16.66 -8.38 9.43
CA THR A 274 17.99 -8.99 9.51
C THR A 274 18.44 -9.50 8.15
N THR A 275 19.74 -9.74 7.98
CA THR A 275 20.27 -10.34 6.75
C THR A 275 19.68 -11.72 6.47
N ASP A 276 19.37 -12.50 7.52
CA ASP A 276 18.66 -13.78 7.38
C ASP A 276 17.25 -13.60 6.80
N GLN A 277 16.50 -12.59 7.27
CA GLN A 277 15.17 -12.27 6.74
C GLN A 277 15.23 -11.71 5.30
N LEU A 278 16.24 -10.90 4.99
CA LEU A 278 16.46 -10.39 3.64
C LEU A 278 16.85 -11.52 2.67
N ALA A 279 17.70 -12.45 3.10
CA ALA A 279 18.05 -13.64 2.31
C ALA A 279 16.81 -14.51 2.05
N PHE A 280 15.96 -14.76 3.05
CA PHE A 280 14.70 -15.48 2.84
C PHE A 280 13.80 -14.78 1.80
N GLN A 281 13.75 -13.45 1.78
CA GLN A 281 12.98 -12.72 0.77
C GLN A 281 13.57 -12.85 -0.62
N ARG A 282 14.89 -12.72 -0.74
CA ARG A 282 15.65 -12.84 -1.99
C ARG A 282 15.54 -14.23 -2.59
N ASP A 283 15.68 -15.27 -1.77
CA ASP A 283 15.89 -16.64 -2.23
C ASP A 283 14.59 -17.44 -2.36
N TRP A 284 13.54 -17.05 -1.65
CA TRP A 284 12.25 -17.78 -1.63
C TRP A 284 11.07 -16.89 -2.01
N VAL A 285 10.84 -15.82 -1.25
CA VAL A 285 9.57 -15.09 -1.34
C VAL A 285 9.40 -14.34 -2.66
N LEU A 286 10.40 -13.56 -3.07
CA LEU A 286 10.31 -12.75 -4.28
C LEU A 286 10.32 -13.64 -5.55
N PRO A 287 11.22 -14.64 -5.71
CA PRO A 287 11.19 -15.50 -6.89
C PRO A 287 9.85 -16.22 -7.09
N THR A 288 9.32 -16.88 -6.04
CA THR A 288 8.03 -17.58 -6.13
C THR A 288 6.90 -16.63 -6.52
N ARG A 289 6.83 -15.45 -5.89
CA ARG A 289 5.80 -14.45 -6.20
C ARG A 289 5.92 -13.91 -7.62
N GLN A 290 7.14 -13.64 -8.10
CA GLN A 290 7.34 -13.09 -9.45
C GLN A 290 6.95 -14.10 -10.52
N LEU A 291 7.22 -15.40 -10.32
CA LEU A 291 6.78 -16.45 -11.25
C LEU A 291 5.24 -16.48 -11.36
N VAL A 292 4.53 -16.53 -10.23
CA VAL A 292 3.06 -16.56 -10.22
C VAL A 292 2.47 -15.28 -10.81
N ARG A 293 2.98 -14.11 -10.41
CA ARG A 293 2.49 -12.82 -10.94
C ARG A 293 2.73 -12.67 -12.43
N SER A 294 3.86 -13.15 -12.95
CA SER A 294 4.16 -13.09 -14.39
C SER A 294 3.13 -13.88 -15.19
N GLU A 295 2.69 -15.04 -14.69
CA GLU A 295 1.66 -15.84 -15.36
C GLU A 295 0.29 -15.16 -15.31
N VAL A 296 -0.15 -14.69 -14.14
CA VAL A 296 -1.43 -13.97 -14.01
C VAL A 296 -1.42 -12.73 -14.91
N ARG A 297 -0.29 -12.02 -14.99
CA ARG A 297 -0.12 -10.86 -15.86
C ARG A 297 -0.34 -11.24 -17.31
N GLY A 298 0.32 -12.29 -17.80
CA GLY A 298 0.14 -12.77 -19.17
C GLY A 298 -1.31 -13.13 -19.49
N ARG A 299 -2.00 -13.82 -18.58
CA ARG A 299 -3.42 -14.18 -18.75
C ARG A 299 -4.34 -12.96 -18.80
N LEU A 300 -4.13 -11.98 -17.90
CA LEU A 300 -4.90 -10.74 -17.92
C LEU A 300 -4.58 -9.87 -19.13
N THR A 301 -3.33 -9.80 -19.57
CA THR A 301 -2.93 -9.08 -20.78
C THR A 301 -3.65 -9.64 -21.99
N GLU A 302 -3.72 -10.98 -22.13
CA GLU A 302 -4.50 -11.62 -23.19
C GLU A 302 -5.98 -11.27 -23.08
N TYR A 303 -6.56 -11.35 -21.87
CA TYR A 303 -7.96 -11.01 -21.65
C TYR A 303 -8.29 -9.58 -22.08
N VAL A 304 -7.55 -8.58 -21.59
CA VAL A 304 -7.80 -7.16 -21.92
C VAL A 304 -7.58 -6.84 -23.40
N ASN A 305 -6.77 -7.64 -24.10
CA ASN A 305 -6.58 -7.51 -25.55
C ASN A 305 -7.74 -8.08 -26.38
N GLY A 306 -8.67 -8.81 -25.74
CA GLY A 306 -9.85 -9.38 -26.38
C GLY A 306 -10.90 -8.35 -26.83
N GLY A 307 -10.87 -7.12 -26.32
CA GLY A 307 -11.80 -6.07 -26.73
C GLY A 307 -11.97 -4.94 -25.70
N GLU A 308 -12.79 -3.95 -26.05
CA GLU A 308 -13.08 -2.81 -25.16
C GLU A 308 -13.77 -3.23 -23.87
N THR A 309 -14.70 -4.19 -23.94
CA THR A 309 -15.36 -4.74 -22.76
C THR A 309 -14.34 -5.35 -21.81
N GLN A 310 -13.49 -6.26 -22.28
CA GLN A 310 -12.50 -6.93 -21.43
C GLN A 310 -11.50 -5.93 -20.83
N ARG A 311 -11.11 -4.90 -21.60
CA ARG A 311 -10.26 -3.81 -21.11
C ARG A 311 -10.93 -3.02 -19.98
N ARG A 312 -12.21 -2.68 -20.12
CA ARG A 312 -12.98 -1.99 -19.07
C ARG A 312 -13.10 -2.85 -17.81
N GLU A 313 -13.30 -4.15 -17.97
CA GLU A 313 -13.55 -5.08 -16.86
C GLU A 313 -12.29 -5.44 -16.05
N ALA A 314 -11.13 -5.55 -16.69
CA ALA A 314 -9.91 -6.05 -16.05
C ALA A 314 -8.71 -5.09 -16.12
N GLY A 315 -8.87 -3.91 -16.72
CA GLY A 315 -7.78 -2.94 -16.90
C GLY A 315 -7.16 -2.47 -15.58
N GLU A 316 -7.99 -2.14 -14.59
CA GLU A 316 -7.51 -1.74 -13.25
C GLU A 316 -6.81 -2.90 -12.52
N VAL A 317 -7.36 -4.12 -12.61
CA VAL A 317 -6.73 -5.31 -12.00
C VAL A 317 -5.36 -5.59 -12.64
N LEU A 318 -5.25 -5.44 -13.96
CA LEU A 318 -3.98 -5.55 -14.68
C LEU A 318 -3.01 -4.45 -14.23
N PHE A 319 -3.43 -3.19 -14.20
CA PHE A 319 -2.62 -2.07 -13.72
C PHE A 319 -2.04 -2.31 -12.32
N SER A 320 -2.89 -2.71 -11.37
CA SER A 320 -2.50 -3.01 -9.99
C SER A 320 -1.52 -4.19 -9.91
N LEU A 321 -1.69 -5.21 -10.75
CA LEU A 321 -0.79 -6.36 -10.86
C LEU A 321 0.58 -5.96 -11.43
N GLU A 322 0.60 -5.17 -12.50
CA GLU A 322 1.83 -4.70 -13.17
C GLU A 322 2.66 -3.81 -12.25
N ASN A 323 2.01 -2.87 -11.57
CA ASN A 323 2.65 -2.02 -10.57
C ASN A 323 3.34 -2.85 -9.48
N SER A 324 2.64 -3.85 -8.94
CA SER A 324 3.20 -4.77 -7.96
C SER A 324 4.36 -5.60 -8.53
N PHE A 325 4.21 -6.11 -9.75
CA PHE A 325 5.23 -6.91 -10.41
C PHE A 325 6.52 -6.12 -10.58
N LYS A 326 6.44 -4.87 -11.06
CA LYS A 326 7.60 -4.01 -11.30
C LYS A 326 8.30 -3.61 -10.01
N ALA A 327 7.53 -3.24 -8.98
CA ALA A 327 8.07 -2.88 -7.66
C ALA A 327 8.85 -4.06 -7.05
N GLN A 328 8.25 -5.25 -7.05
CA GLN A 328 8.85 -6.44 -6.45
C GLN A 328 10.01 -6.98 -7.30
N TYR A 329 9.97 -6.81 -8.62
CA TYR A 329 11.12 -7.10 -9.49
C TYR A 329 12.31 -6.19 -9.18
N GLY A 330 12.08 -4.89 -8.98
CA GLY A 330 13.11 -3.95 -8.52
C GLY A 330 13.72 -4.36 -7.17
N GLN A 331 12.88 -4.72 -6.20
CA GLN A 331 13.32 -5.24 -4.90
C GLN A 331 14.16 -6.52 -5.04
N MET A 332 13.74 -7.45 -5.90
CA MET A 332 14.46 -8.69 -6.16
C MET A 332 15.85 -8.39 -6.73
N ARG A 333 15.94 -7.51 -7.74
CA ARG A 333 17.24 -7.09 -8.31
C ARG A 333 18.15 -6.46 -7.27
N ALA A 334 17.63 -5.54 -6.45
CA ALA A 334 18.40 -4.90 -5.40
C ALA A 334 18.95 -5.92 -4.37
N LEU A 335 18.15 -6.92 -3.97
CA LEU A 335 18.62 -7.95 -3.04
C LEU A 335 19.59 -8.95 -3.67
N MET A 336 19.49 -9.18 -4.99
CA MET A 336 20.41 -10.03 -5.74
C MET A 336 21.74 -9.33 -6.05
N ASP A 337 21.77 -8.00 -6.02
CA ASP A 337 22.99 -7.21 -6.18
C ASP A 337 23.97 -7.46 -5.01
N PRO A 338 25.18 -7.99 -5.26
CA PRO A 338 26.14 -8.31 -4.20
C PRO A 338 26.64 -7.08 -3.43
N GLU A 339 26.75 -5.92 -4.08
CA GLU A 339 27.21 -4.69 -3.45
C GLU A 339 26.15 -4.17 -2.46
N PHE A 340 24.90 -4.06 -2.91
CA PHE A 340 23.78 -3.63 -2.07
C PHE A 340 23.56 -4.60 -0.89
N PHE A 341 23.53 -5.91 -1.15
CA PHE A 341 23.35 -6.88 -0.08
C PHE A 341 24.54 -6.88 0.89
N GLY A 342 25.76 -6.68 0.37
CA GLY A 342 26.98 -6.50 1.16
C GLY A 342 26.91 -5.30 2.12
N ILE A 343 26.26 -4.19 1.72
CA ILE A 343 26.01 -3.06 2.63
C ILE A 343 25.17 -3.51 3.83
N LYS A 344 24.07 -4.24 3.59
CA LYS A 344 23.19 -4.75 4.67
C LYS A 344 23.90 -5.72 5.60
N GLN A 345 24.80 -6.56 5.07
CA GLN A 345 25.64 -7.42 5.89
C GLN A 345 26.59 -6.63 6.79
N ARG A 346 27.22 -5.58 6.27
CA ARG A 346 28.13 -4.72 7.05
C ARG A 346 27.39 -3.93 8.12
N GLU A 347 26.22 -3.37 7.80
CA GLU A 347 25.35 -2.67 8.75
C GLU A 347 24.95 -3.58 9.93
N GLU A 348 24.47 -4.79 9.65
CA GLU A 348 24.09 -5.74 10.71
C GLU A 348 25.30 -6.21 11.52
N ALA A 349 26.44 -6.48 10.87
CA ALA A 349 27.66 -6.87 11.56
C ALA A 349 28.15 -5.76 12.51
N ASP A 350 28.05 -4.49 12.11
CA ASP A 350 28.38 -3.37 12.97
C ASP A 350 27.45 -3.28 14.19
N LEU A 351 26.15 -3.40 13.98
CA LEU A 351 25.18 -3.41 15.09
C LEU A 351 25.45 -4.56 16.07
N LYS A 352 25.70 -5.78 15.57
CA LYS A 352 26.08 -6.94 16.38
C LYS A 352 27.35 -6.68 17.20
N ARG A 353 28.37 -6.06 16.60
CA ARG A 353 29.62 -5.69 17.32
C ARG A 353 29.34 -4.68 18.44
N ARG A 354 28.59 -3.61 18.16
CA ARG A 354 28.25 -2.58 19.15
C ARG A 354 27.47 -3.16 20.33
N VAL A 355 26.50 -4.04 20.07
CA VAL A 355 25.72 -4.70 21.12
C VAL A 355 26.58 -5.65 21.96
N ARG A 356 27.45 -6.45 21.34
CA ARG A 356 28.38 -7.34 22.07
C ARG A 356 29.41 -6.55 22.90
N GLY A 357 29.77 -5.35 22.47
CA GLY A 357 30.59 -4.41 23.24
C GLY A 357 29.91 -3.85 24.49
N ASN A 358 28.62 -4.13 24.71
CA ASN A 358 27.87 -3.75 25.90
C ASN A 358 27.36 -5.01 26.66
N PRO A 359 28.14 -5.55 27.61
CA PRO A 359 27.77 -6.77 28.34
C PRO A 359 26.45 -6.65 29.13
N ALA A 360 26.10 -5.45 29.62
CA ALA A 360 24.85 -5.24 30.34
C ALA A 360 23.64 -5.39 29.41
N LEU A 361 23.69 -4.76 28.23
CA LEU A 361 22.67 -4.90 27.20
C LEU A 361 22.56 -6.35 26.71
N LEU A 362 23.70 -7.01 26.46
CA LEU A 362 23.73 -8.40 26.01
C LEU A 362 23.07 -9.35 27.02
N ARG A 363 23.30 -9.15 28.33
CA ARG A 363 22.58 -9.91 29.38
C ARG A 363 21.08 -9.64 29.37
N GLN A 364 20.66 -8.42 29.06
CA GLN A 364 19.24 -8.04 29.03
C GLN A 364 18.51 -8.66 27.84
N ILE A 365 19.11 -8.69 26.65
CA ILE A 365 18.40 -9.05 25.40
C ILE A 365 18.77 -10.43 24.84
N GLY A 366 19.84 -11.05 25.34
CA GLY A 366 20.37 -12.30 24.78
C GLY A 366 20.90 -12.15 23.35
N ASP A 367 20.65 -13.14 22.50
CA ASP A 367 20.98 -13.10 21.07
C ASP A 367 19.71 -13.05 20.20
N PRO A 368 19.15 -11.84 19.97
CA PRO A 368 17.94 -11.70 19.16
C PRO A 368 18.15 -12.14 17.70
N TRP A 369 19.38 -12.09 17.17
CA TRP A 369 19.66 -12.53 15.81
C TRP A 369 19.58 -14.04 15.69
N ALA A 370 20.08 -14.79 16.67
CA ALA A 370 19.90 -16.25 16.69
C ALA A 370 18.41 -16.63 16.75
N THR A 371 17.63 -15.96 17.60
CA THR A 371 16.17 -16.17 17.69
C THR A 371 15.48 -15.88 16.36
N ILE A 372 15.79 -14.75 15.71
CA ILE A 372 15.21 -14.38 14.42
C ILE A 372 15.61 -15.37 13.32
N ARG A 373 16.87 -15.82 13.29
CA ARG A 373 17.34 -16.81 12.31
C ARG A 373 16.57 -18.13 12.44
N THR A 374 16.40 -18.63 13.66
CA THR A 374 15.61 -19.85 13.93
C THR A 374 14.15 -19.67 13.49
N ALA A 375 13.53 -18.53 13.82
CA ALA A 375 12.16 -18.25 13.40
C ALA A 375 12.03 -18.12 11.87
N THR A 376 13.02 -17.52 11.20
CA THR A 376 13.05 -17.36 9.74
C THR A 376 13.20 -18.71 9.05
N ALA A 377 14.00 -19.63 9.59
CA ALA A 377 14.09 -21.00 9.09
C ALA A 377 12.73 -21.71 9.16
N LYS A 378 11.99 -21.58 10.28
CA LYS A 378 10.63 -22.12 10.38
C LYS A 378 9.64 -21.45 9.43
N GLN A 379 9.75 -20.14 9.23
CA GLN A 379 8.95 -19.43 8.25
C GLN A 379 9.18 -19.95 6.83
N ARG A 380 10.43 -20.26 6.47
CA ARG A 380 10.78 -20.86 5.19
C ARG A 380 10.16 -22.25 5.03
N ASP A 381 10.25 -23.09 6.06
CA ASP A 381 9.68 -24.45 6.01
C ASP A 381 8.14 -24.43 5.83
N LEU A 382 7.47 -23.38 6.33
CA LEU A 382 6.02 -23.16 6.19
C LEU A 382 5.62 -22.31 4.98
N PHE A 383 6.59 -21.82 4.20
CA PHE A 383 6.35 -20.73 3.25
C PHE A 383 5.35 -21.11 2.17
N LEU A 384 5.50 -22.26 1.49
CA LEU A 384 4.63 -22.61 0.38
C LEU A 384 3.18 -22.84 0.84
N PRO A 385 2.88 -23.67 1.87
CA PRO A 385 1.51 -23.81 2.35
C PRO A 385 0.91 -22.48 2.80
N TYR A 386 1.67 -21.66 3.54
CA TYR A 386 1.18 -20.37 4.00
C TYR A 386 0.93 -19.39 2.84
N GLU A 387 1.81 -19.34 1.84
CA GLU A 387 1.66 -18.46 0.69
C GLU A 387 0.40 -18.81 -0.12
N PHE A 388 0.22 -20.09 -0.44
CA PHE A 388 -0.86 -20.54 -1.31
C PHE A 388 -2.19 -20.75 -0.61
N LEU A 389 -2.22 -21.18 0.65
CA LEU A 389 -3.49 -21.44 1.36
C LEU A 389 -3.96 -20.26 2.20
N GLU A 390 -3.07 -19.31 2.53
CA GLU A 390 -3.40 -18.20 3.43
C GLU A 390 -3.07 -16.83 2.84
N ALA A 391 -1.80 -16.50 2.63
CA ALA A 391 -1.36 -15.14 2.35
C ALA A 391 -1.82 -14.62 0.97
N ARG A 392 -1.90 -15.50 -0.03
CA ARG A 392 -2.31 -15.18 -1.42
C ARG A 392 -3.45 -16.05 -1.92
N ALA A 393 -4.23 -16.63 -1.00
CA ALA A 393 -5.36 -17.45 -1.36
C ALA A 393 -6.38 -16.65 -2.19
N GLY A 394 -6.87 -17.23 -3.28
CA GLY A 394 -7.77 -16.59 -4.25
C GLY A 394 -7.09 -15.73 -5.31
N SER A 395 -5.78 -15.50 -5.23
CA SER A 395 -5.04 -14.63 -6.16
C SER A 395 -5.68 -13.24 -6.28
N ILE A 396 -6.14 -12.86 -7.47
CA ILE A 396 -6.80 -11.58 -7.80
C ILE A 396 -8.34 -11.66 -7.76
N SER A 397 -8.94 -12.75 -7.26
CA SER A 397 -10.40 -12.89 -7.16
C SER A 397 -10.94 -12.07 -5.98
N GLY A 398 -11.73 -11.05 -6.29
CA GLY A 398 -12.48 -10.26 -5.31
C GLY A 398 -13.57 -11.09 -4.61
N LEU A 399 -14.24 -11.99 -5.36
CA LEU A 399 -15.27 -12.89 -4.80
C LEU A 399 -14.72 -13.83 -3.74
N TYR A 400 -13.53 -14.41 -3.98
CA TYR A 400 -12.84 -15.20 -2.95
C TYR A 400 -12.47 -14.33 -1.74
N GLY A 401 -11.99 -13.10 -1.99
CA GLY A 401 -11.71 -12.12 -0.95
C GLY A 401 -12.92 -11.85 -0.04
N TYR A 402 -14.10 -11.65 -0.63
CA TYR A 402 -15.35 -11.51 0.13
C TYR A 402 -15.68 -12.76 0.93
N ALA A 403 -15.66 -13.95 0.30
CA ALA A 403 -15.95 -15.21 0.97
C ALA A 403 -15.06 -15.42 2.21
N LYS A 404 -13.74 -15.25 2.05
CA LYS A 404 -12.76 -15.39 3.13
C LYS A 404 -13.01 -14.41 4.27
N GLN A 405 -13.33 -13.16 3.95
CA GLN A 405 -13.56 -12.13 4.96
C GLN A 405 -14.88 -12.33 5.72
N LEU A 406 -15.95 -12.72 5.02
CA LEU A 406 -17.27 -13.00 5.61
C LEU A 406 -17.20 -14.19 6.59
N VAL A 407 -16.58 -15.30 6.16
CA VAL A 407 -16.40 -16.48 7.03
C VAL A 407 -15.62 -16.08 8.29
N ARG A 408 -14.48 -15.40 8.15
CA ARG A 408 -13.71 -14.94 9.31
C ARG A 408 -14.50 -14.01 10.20
N ALA A 409 -15.21 -13.05 9.64
CA ALA A 409 -16.03 -12.12 10.41
C ALA A 409 -17.07 -12.85 11.27
N ALA A 410 -17.71 -13.90 10.72
CA ALA A 410 -18.64 -14.74 11.47
C ALA A 410 -17.98 -15.40 12.69
N TYR A 411 -16.73 -15.88 12.57
CA TYR A 411 -15.99 -16.45 13.70
C TYR A 411 -15.51 -15.40 14.70
N GLU A 412 -14.93 -14.29 14.23
CA GLU A 412 -14.31 -13.28 15.08
C GLU A 412 -15.34 -12.43 15.84
N ARG A 413 -16.53 -12.19 15.27
CA ARG A 413 -17.58 -11.40 15.96
C ARG A 413 -18.10 -12.05 17.23
N GLU A 414 -18.05 -13.38 17.31
CA GLU A 414 -18.44 -14.13 18.52
C GLU A 414 -17.37 -14.11 19.62
N LYS A 415 -16.14 -13.71 19.29
CA LYS A 415 -15.06 -13.63 20.27
C LYS A 415 -15.09 -12.30 21.03
N PRO A 416 -14.66 -12.29 22.31
CA PRO A 416 -14.32 -11.06 23.02
C PRO A 416 -13.31 -10.24 22.23
N ALA A 417 -13.37 -8.90 22.32
CA ALA A 417 -12.57 -8.01 21.49
C ALA A 417 -11.05 -8.30 21.56
N GLY A 418 -10.53 -8.62 22.75
CA GLY A 418 -9.11 -8.97 22.96
C GLY A 418 -8.68 -10.36 22.48
N GLU A 419 -9.61 -11.19 22.00
CA GLU A 419 -9.35 -12.52 21.44
C GLU A 419 -9.54 -12.58 19.92
N ARG A 420 -9.95 -11.45 19.31
CA ARG A 420 -10.15 -11.35 17.87
C ARG A 420 -8.82 -11.28 17.15
N LEU A 421 -8.80 -11.81 15.93
CA LEU A 421 -7.69 -11.64 15.01
C LEU A 421 -7.47 -10.15 14.69
N PRO A 422 -6.21 -9.72 14.46
CA PRO A 422 -5.92 -8.38 13.97
C PRO A 422 -6.76 -8.04 12.72
N GLY A 423 -7.31 -6.82 12.68
CA GLY A 423 -8.23 -6.38 11.63
C GLY A 423 -9.72 -6.67 11.88
N TYR A 424 -10.04 -7.40 12.96
CA TYR A 424 -11.42 -7.64 13.42
C TYR A 424 -11.73 -6.94 14.76
N SER A 425 -10.95 -5.91 15.11
CA SER A 425 -11.34 -4.94 16.15
C SER A 425 -12.68 -4.28 15.78
N GLN A 426 -13.28 -3.54 16.71
CA GLN A 426 -14.54 -2.84 16.43
C GLN A 426 -14.42 -1.91 15.21
N SER A 427 -13.30 -1.18 15.09
CA SER A 427 -13.02 -0.33 13.93
C SER A 427 -12.79 -1.14 12.64
N GLY A 428 -12.11 -2.28 12.75
CA GLY A 428 -11.87 -3.20 11.64
C GLY A 428 -13.16 -3.82 11.10
N LEU A 429 -14.07 -4.23 11.98
CA LEU A 429 -15.39 -4.76 11.61
C LEU A 429 -16.26 -3.72 10.91
N ALA A 430 -16.26 -2.46 11.37
CA ALA A 430 -17.01 -1.39 10.71
C ALA A 430 -16.48 -1.09 9.29
N GLN A 431 -15.16 -1.11 9.09
CA GLN A 431 -14.55 -0.99 7.75
C GLN A 431 -14.88 -2.19 6.87
N LEU A 432 -14.83 -3.39 7.44
CA LEU A 432 -15.20 -4.59 6.73
C LEU A 432 -16.65 -4.53 6.24
N GLU A 433 -17.59 -4.16 7.11
CA GLU A 433 -18.99 -4.00 6.76
C GLU A 433 -19.16 -3.02 5.59
N ARG A 434 -18.55 -1.84 5.63
CA ARG A 434 -18.60 -0.89 4.51
C ARG A 434 -18.11 -1.49 3.19
N ARG A 435 -17.01 -2.25 3.22
CA ARG A 435 -16.48 -2.92 2.02
C ARG A 435 -17.40 -4.03 1.52
N MET A 436 -18.04 -4.78 2.41
CA MET A 436 -18.98 -5.83 2.01
C MET A 436 -20.26 -5.24 1.41
N LEU A 437 -20.69 -4.06 1.87
CA LEU A 437 -21.90 -3.38 1.40
C LEU A 437 -21.66 -2.46 0.20
N ALA A 438 -20.41 -2.19 -0.17
CA ALA A 438 -20.10 -1.38 -1.32
C ALA A 438 -20.63 -2.04 -2.60
N GLU A 439 -21.30 -1.26 -3.44
CA GLU A 439 -21.74 -1.69 -4.76
C GLU A 439 -20.62 -1.45 -5.76
N THR A 440 -19.97 -2.53 -6.18
CA THR A 440 -18.87 -2.54 -7.14
C THR A 440 -19.17 -3.57 -8.22
N PRO A 441 -18.91 -3.27 -9.51
CA PRO A 441 -19.04 -4.25 -10.57
C PRO A 441 -18.23 -5.51 -10.29
N THR A 442 -18.74 -6.66 -10.72
CA THR A 442 -18.03 -7.95 -10.65
C THR A 442 -18.03 -8.57 -12.05
N HIS A 443 -16.86 -9.01 -12.50
CA HIS A 443 -16.67 -9.54 -13.85
C HIS A 443 -16.23 -11.01 -13.75
N ASN A 444 -17.17 -11.92 -14.04
CA ASN A 444 -16.97 -13.35 -13.81
C ASN A 444 -15.73 -13.91 -14.52
N ASP A 445 -15.45 -13.49 -15.76
CA ASP A 445 -14.29 -13.99 -16.49
C ASP A 445 -12.96 -13.58 -15.84
N GLN A 446 -12.85 -12.33 -15.36
CA GLN A 446 -11.69 -11.87 -14.58
C GLN A 446 -11.56 -12.63 -13.25
N GLU A 447 -12.67 -12.85 -12.55
CA GLU A 447 -12.71 -13.63 -11.31
C GLU A 447 -12.28 -15.08 -11.53
N ILE A 448 -12.73 -15.70 -12.63
CA ILE A 448 -12.34 -17.05 -13.05
C ILE A 448 -10.83 -17.11 -13.31
N ILE A 449 -10.25 -16.14 -14.05
CA ILE A 449 -8.80 -16.08 -14.29
C ILE A 449 -8.03 -16.09 -12.96
N GLY A 450 -8.46 -15.29 -11.99
CA GLY A 450 -7.84 -15.21 -10.67
C GLY A 450 -7.93 -16.52 -9.89
N LEU A 451 -9.16 -17.03 -9.73
CA LEU A 451 -9.43 -18.21 -8.92
C LEU A 451 -8.83 -19.48 -9.53
N GLU A 452 -8.93 -19.65 -10.85
CA GLU A 452 -8.29 -20.76 -11.58
C GLU A 452 -6.78 -20.75 -11.39
N THR A 453 -6.13 -19.58 -11.55
CA THR A 453 -4.68 -19.48 -11.40
C THR A 453 -4.26 -19.84 -9.98
N TRP A 454 -5.01 -19.37 -8.97
CA TRP A 454 -4.74 -19.74 -7.58
C TRP A 454 -4.85 -21.24 -7.34
N LEU A 455 -5.96 -21.86 -7.74
CA LEU A 455 -6.21 -23.29 -7.56
C LEU A 455 -5.14 -24.14 -8.26
N SER A 456 -4.80 -23.76 -9.50
CA SER A 456 -3.77 -24.44 -10.30
C SER A 456 -2.39 -24.33 -9.66
N LYS A 457 -1.98 -23.12 -9.25
CA LYS A 457 -0.67 -22.92 -8.62
C LYS A 457 -0.57 -23.53 -7.23
N THR A 458 -1.66 -23.54 -6.47
CA THR A 458 -1.71 -24.23 -5.18
C THR A 458 -1.47 -25.73 -5.36
N ARG A 459 -2.12 -26.36 -6.35
CA ARG A 459 -1.87 -27.77 -6.70
C ARG A 459 -0.45 -28.00 -7.22
N GLU A 460 0.10 -27.08 -8.01
CA GLU A 460 1.46 -27.20 -8.54
C GLU A 460 2.52 -27.17 -7.43
N TYR A 461 2.44 -26.18 -6.53
CA TYR A 461 3.45 -25.98 -5.49
C TYR A 461 3.28 -26.90 -4.27
N LEU A 462 2.05 -27.28 -3.92
CA LEU A 462 1.79 -28.19 -2.79
C LEU A 462 1.64 -29.64 -3.22
N THR A 463 1.55 -29.90 -4.53
CA THR A 463 1.34 -31.22 -5.15
C THR A 463 -0.06 -31.81 -4.90
N VAL A 464 -0.40 -32.87 -5.62
CA VAL A 464 -1.69 -33.57 -5.51
C VAL A 464 -1.83 -34.43 -4.25
N ASP A 465 -0.73 -34.70 -3.56
CA ASP A 465 -0.69 -35.53 -2.35
C ASP A 465 -0.96 -34.71 -1.08
N ASP A 466 -0.94 -33.38 -1.15
CA ASP A 466 -1.26 -32.52 -0.01
C ASP A 466 -2.76 -32.62 0.35
N ALA A 467 -3.04 -32.91 1.62
CA ALA A 467 -4.40 -33.10 2.11
C ALA A 467 -5.29 -31.84 1.94
N ASN A 468 -4.71 -30.64 2.01
CA ASN A 468 -5.46 -29.40 1.77
C ASN A 468 -5.81 -29.25 0.29
N VAL A 469 -4.91 -29.64 -0.63
CA VAL A 469 -5.19 -29.65 -2.06
C VAL A 469 -6.30 -30.65 -2.39
N GLN A 470 -6.23 -31.86 -1.82
CA GLN A 470 -7.27 -32.87 -2.00
C GLN A 470 -8.63 -32.40 -1.45
N ASN A 471 -8.65 -31.77 -0.28
CA ASN A 471 -9.87 -31.21 0.30
C ASN A 471 -10.42 -30.03 -0.52
N MET A 472 -9.54 -29.16 -1.01
CA MET A 472 -9.92 -27.97 -1.77
C MET A 472 -10.45 -28.31 -3.16
N LEU A 473 -9.79 -29.21 -3.90
CA LEU A 473 -10.16 -29.56 -5.28
C LEU A 473 -11.16 -30.71 -5.36
N GLY A 474 -11.14 -31.62 -4.38
CA GLY A 474 -11.90 -32.87 -4.46
C GLY A 474 -11.55 -33.66 -5.72
N ARG A 475 -12.55 -33.85 -6.59
CA ARG A 475 -12.40 -34.56 -7.88
C ARG A 475 -12.42 -33.63 -9.10
N GLU A 476 -12.54 -32.32 -8.88
CA GLU A 476 -12.63 -31.34 -9.96
C GLU A 476 -11.24 -30.86 -10.38
N SER A 477 -11.12 -30.43 -11.64
CA SER A 477 -9.95 -29.68 -12.06
C SER A 477 -10.02 -28.24 -11.52
N PRO A 478 -8.88 -27.55 -11.35
CA PRO A 478 -8.87 -26.13 -10.98
C PRO A 478 -9.81 -25.26 -11.84
N GLU A 479 -9.87 -25.50 -13.14
CA GLU A 479 -10.67 -24.76 -14.11
C GLU A 479 -12.17 -25.00 -13.92
N ALA A 480 -12.57 -26.26 -13.76
CA ALA A 480 -13.97 -26.63 -13.53
C ALA A 480 -14.49 -26.07 -12.21
N LEU A 481 -13.68 -26.20 -11.14
CA LEU A 481 -14.01 -25.69 -9.83
C LEU A 481 -14.13 -24.16 -9.84
N ALA A 482 -13.19 -23.44 -10.45
CA ALA A 482 -13.22 -21.99 -10.54
C ALA A 482 -14.50 -21.49 -11.23
N ARG A 483 -14.83 -22.05 -12.40
CA ARG A 483 -16.05 -21.68 -13.15
C ARG A 483 -17.32 -21.97 -12.36
N ARG A 484 -17.39 -23.13 -11.71
CA ARG A 484 -18.57 -23.51 -10.91
C ARG A 484 -18.76 -22.57 -9.72
N LEU A 485 -17.68 -22.24 -9.01
CA LEU A 485 -17.75 -21.36 -7.83
C LEU A 485 -18.10 -19.92 -8.22
N VAL A 486 -17.45 -19.36 -9.24
CA VAL A 486 -17.69 -17.97 -9.68
C VAL A 486 -19.09 -17.82 -10.29
N ASN A 487 -19.53 -18.74 -11.14
CA ASN A 487 -20.85 -18.62 -11.77
C ASN A 487 -22.00 -19.04 -10.85
N GLY A 488 -21.72 -19.82 -9.79
CA GLY A 488 -22.73 -20.31 -8.85
C GLY A 488 -22.89 -19.48 -7.58
N THR A 489 -22.02 -18.49 -7.34
CA THR A 489 -22.08 -17.67 -6.13
C THR A 489 -23.00 -16.47 -6.28
N THR A 490 -23.58 -16.02 -5.17
CA THR A 490 -24.34 -14.77 -5.07
C THR A 490 -23.49 -13.61 -4.54
N LEU A 491 -22.21 -13.85 -4.26
CA LEU A 491 -21.33 -12.86 -3.63
C LEU A 491 -21.03 -11.61 -4.48
N ALA A 492 -21.46 -11.57 -5.74
CA ALA A 492 -21.46 -10.34 -6.55
C ALA A 492 -22.52 -9.33 -6.07
N ASP A 493 -23.63 -9.81 -5.48
CA ASP A 493 -24.71 -8.99 -4.95
C ASP A 493 -24.36 -8.45 -3.54
N PRO A 494 -24.30 -7.11 -3.35
CA PRO A 494 -24.10 -6.51 -2.04
C PRO A 494 -25.16 -6.94 -1.01
N ALA A 495 -26.40 -7.18 -1.42
CA ALA A 495 -27.46 -7.61 -0.52
C ALA A 495 -27.23 -9.04 0.00
N ALA A 496 -26.72 -9.94 -0.85
CA ALA A 496 -26.30 -11.28 -0.44
C ALA A 496 -25.12 -11.21 0.55
N ARG A 497 -24.10 -10.39 0.28
CA ARG A 497 -22.98 -10.15 1.20
C ARG A 497 -23.47 -9.59 2.54
N ALA A 498 -24.42 -8.65 2.52
CA ALA A 498 -25.04 -8.09 3.71
C ALA A 498 -25.79 -9.16 4.54
N ALA A 499 -26.55 -10.02 3.86
CA ALA A 499 -27.30 -11.10 4.49
C ALA A 499 -26.36 -12.08 5.19
N LEU A 500 -25.29 -12.52 4.52
CA LEU A 500 -24.26 -13.40 5.09
C LEU A 500 -23.56 -12.74 6.28
N LEU A 501 -23.16 -11.47 6.15
CA LEU A 501 -22.51 -10.74 7.24
C LEU A 501 -23.43 -10.66 8.47
N ARG A 502 -24.73 -10.38 8.30
CA ARG A 502 -25.69 -10.32 9.41
C ARG A 502 -26.04 -11.70 9.99
N GLY A 503 -26.11 -12.72 9.14
CA GLY A 503 -26.49 -14.09 9.52
C GLY A 503 -25.47 -14.81 10.39
N GLY A 504 -24.21 -14.36 10.42
CA GLY A 504 -23.17 -14.93 11.27
C GLY A 504 -22.79 -16.34 10.83
N ARG A 505 -22.43 -17.22 11.76
CA ARG A 505 -21.89 -18.56 11.43
C ARG A 505 -22.87 -19.52 10.76
N ALA A 506 -24.18 -19.29 10.92
CA ALA A 506 -25.22 -20.18 10.41
C ALA A 506 -25.60 -19.88 8.95
N ALA A 507 -25.22 -18.70 8.44
CA ALA A 507 -25.42 -18.27 7.05
C ALA A 507 -24.16 -18.56 6.23
#